data_AF-B0C0L7-F1
#
_entry.id   AF-B0C0L7-F1
#
_cell.length_a   1.000
_cell.length_b   1.000
_cell.length_c   1.000
_cell.angle_alpha   90.00
_cell.angle_beta   90.00
_cell.angle_gamma   90.00
#
_symmetry.space_group_name_H-M   'P 1'
#
loop_
_entity.id
_entity.type
_entity.pdbx_description
1 polymer ?
#
loop_
_entity_poly.entity_id
_entity_poly.type
_entity_poly.pdbx_seq_one_letter_code
_entity_poly.pdbx_strand_id
1 'polypeptide(L)' 'MARPGGNPGLVEHQFTTDRPEPLLAKLQLRITKSMKAEVEAIPNWQEFVREAISEKLLERNS' A
#
# COMPACT_ATOMS: atom_id res chain seq x y z
N MET A 1 -7.67 -7.80 33.93
CA MET A 1 -8.43 -9.01 33.59
C MET A 1 -9.08 -8.77 32.24
N ALA A 2 -8.76 -9.58 31.23
CA ALA A 2 -9.38 -9.45 29.90
C ALA A 2 -10.89 -9.67 30.00
N ARG A 3 -11.66 -8.91 29.21
CA ARG A 3 -13.14 -8.98 29.18
C ARG A 3 -13.63 -10.43 28.94
N PRO A 4 -14.61 -10.93 29.73
CA PRO A 4 -15.17 -12.25 29.51
C PRO A 4 -15.87 -12.26 28.14
N GLY A 5 -15.30 -12.96 27.16
CA GLY A 5 -15.79 -13.04 25.78
C GLY A 5 -14.86 -12.48 24.69
N GLY A 6 -13.68 -11.98 25.03
CA GLY A 6 -12.66 -11.64 24.03
C GLY A 6 -12.04 -12.88 23.40
N ASN A 7 -11.94 -12.96 22.07
CA ASN A 7 -11.25 -14.05 21.38
C ASN A 7 -9.75 -14.08 21.78
N PRO A 8 -9.26 -15.15 22.44
CA PRO A 8 -7.85 -15.26 22.84
C PRO A 8 -6.87 -15.29 21.66
N GLY A 9 -7.34 -15.77 20.49
CA GLY A 9 -6.54 -15.83 19.24
C GLY A 9 -6.44 -14.51 18.48
N LEU A 10 -6.93 -13.39 19.03
CA LEU A 10 -6.89 -12.10 18.34
C LEU A 10 -5.47 -11.69 17.96
N VAL A 11 -4.47 -12.02 18.78
CA VAL A 11 -3.05 -11.68 18.55
C VAL A 11 -2.47 -12.40 17.33
N GLU A 12 -2.91 -13.63 17.07
CA GLU A 12 -2.41 -14.45 15.96
C GLU A 12 -3.03 -14.08 14.61
N HIS A 13 -4.17 -13.37 14.62
CA HIS A 13 -4.92 -12.97 13.44
C HIS A 13 -4.91 -11.46 13.18
N GLN A 14 -3.97 -10.73 13.80
CA GLN A 14 -3.83 -9.30 13.52
C GLN A 14 -3.20 -9.09 12.14
N PHE A 15 -3.77 -8.18 11.35
CA PHE A 15 -3.11 -7.68 10.16
C PHE A 15 -1.93 -6.80 10.59
N THR A 16 -0.72 -7.37 10.58
CA THR A 16 0.52 -6.63 10.80
C THR A 16 1.12 -6.20 9.46
N THR A 17 1.99 -5.20 9.50
CA THR A 17 2.67 -4.70 8.31
C THR A 17 4.00 -4.08 8.72
N ASP A 18 5.04 -4.28 7.91
CA ASP A 18 6.41 -3.86 8.24
C ASP A 18 6.70 -2.38 7.88
N ARG A 19 5.71 -1.67 7.34
CA ARG A 19 5.86 -0.26 6.92
C ARG A 19 5.88 0.69 8.11
N PRO A 20 6.77 1.71 8.10
CA PRO A 20 6.87 2.68 9.19
C PRO A 20 5.65 3.60 9.26
N GLU A 21 5.02 3.89 8.12
CA GLU A 21 3.87 4.77 8.02
C GLU A 21 2.67 4.09 7.33
N PRO A 22 1.43 4.38 7.79
CA PRO A 22 0.23 3.85 7.18
C PRO A 22 -0.10 4.55 5.85
N LEU A 23 -0.62 3.81 4.87
CA LEU A 23 -0.99 4.34 3.55
C LEU A 23 -2.38 4.98 3.56
N LEU A 24 -2.51 6.12 4.24
CA LEU A 24 -3.78 6.83 4.41
C LEU A 24 -4.07 7.86 3.29
N ALA A 25 -3.04 8.36 2.62
CA ALA A 25 -3.15 9.40 1.60
C ALA A 25 -3.63 8.85 0.25
N LYS A 26 -4.42 9.66 -0.48
CA LYS A 26 -4.88 9.35 -1.84
C LYS A 26 -4.19 10.25 -2.85
N LEU A 27 -3.68 9.66 -3.93
CA LEU A 27 -3.14 10.36 -5.10
C LEU A 27 -4.10 10.17 -6.28
N GLN A 28 -4.57 11.27 -6.88
CA GLN A 28 -5.42 11.24 -8.08
C GLN A 28 -4.71 11.95 -9.23
N LEU A 29 -4.58 11.26 -10.36
CA LEU A 29 -3.81 11.68 -11.52
C LEU A 29 -4.58 11.27 -12.78
N ARG A 30 -4.51 12.09 -13.84
CA ARG A 30 -5.03 11.73 -15.16
C ARG A 30 -3.94 11.06 -15.99
N ILE A 31 -4.27 9.89 -16.56
CA ILE A 31 -3.39 9.08 -17.40
C ILE A 31 -4.09 8.67 -18.69
N THR A 32 -3.34 8.23 -19.70
CA THR A 32 -3.92 7.68 -20.93
C THR A 32 -4.60 6.35 -20.66
N LYS A 33 -5.58 5.99 -21.51
CA LYS A 33 -6.33 4.74 -21.37
C LYS A 33 -5.45 3.49 -21.52
N SER A 34 -4.47 3.52 -22.43
CA SER A 34 -3.50 2.44 -22.62
C SER A 34 -2.66 2.23 -21.37
N MET A 35 -2.10 3.30 -20.82
CA MET A 35 -1.27 3.22 -19.61
C MET A 35 -2.05 2.70 -18.40
N LYS A 36 -3.33 3.09 -18.26
CA LYS A 36 -4.19 2.52 -17.22
C LYS A 36 -4.37 1.01 -17.36
N ALA A 37 -4.65 0.54 -18.58
CA ALA A 37 -4.85 -0.88 -18.84
C ALA A 37 -3.57 -1.70 -18.58
N GLU A 38 -2.41 -1.17 -18.94
CA GLU A 38 -1.12 -1.79 -18.67
C GLU A 38 -0.84 -1.89 -17.18
N VAL A 39 -1.05 -0.81 -16.41
CA VAL A 39 -0.84 -0.82 -14.96
C VAL A 39 -1.80 -1.78 -14.26
N GLU A 40 -3.09 -1.76 -14.59
CA GLU A 40 -4.08 -2.63 -13.96
C GLU A 40 -3.87 -4.13 -14.27
N ALA A 41 -3.16 -4.46 -15.35
CA ALA A 41 -2.80 -5.84 -15.69
C ALA A 41 -1.66 -6.40 -14.81
N ILE A 42 -0.92 -5.54 -14.10
CA ILE A 42 0.20 -5.95 -13.24
C ILE A 42 -0.34 -6.50 -11.91
N PRO A 43 0.10 -7.69 -11.45
CA PRO A 43 -0.25 -8.17 -10.13
C PRO A 43 0.33 -7.23 -9.05
N ASN A 44 -0.52 -6.83 -8.09
CA ASN A 44 -0.15 -5.84 -7.06
C ASN A 44 0.34 -4.49 -7.64
N TRP A 45 -0.31 -4.01 -8.71
CA TRP A 45 0.04 -2.77 -9.41
C TRP A 45 0.14 -1.54 -8.51
N GLN A 46 -0.57 -1.51 -7.38
CA GLN A 46 -0.50 -0.41 -6.43
C GLN A 46 0.90 -0.27 -5.83
N GLU A 47 1.57 -1.39 -5.55
CA GLU A 47 2.93 -1.38 -5.02
C GLU A 47 3.93 -0.97 -6.09
N PHE A 48 3.79 -1.51 -7.29
CA PHE A 48 4.57 -1.08 -8.45
C PHE A 48 4.53 0.45 -8.66
N VAL A 49 3.33 1.05 -8.58
CA VAL A 49 3.19 2.52 -8.70
C VAL A 49 3.85 3.26 -7.53
N ARG A 50 3.78 2.72 -6.31
CA ARG A 50 4.44 3.34 -5.13
C ARG A 50 5.96 3.29 -5.23
N GLU A 51 6.52 2.17 -5.66
CA GLU A 51 7.96 2.01 -5.89
C GLU A 51 8.43 2.99 -6.95
N ALA A 52 7.77 3.05 -8.11
CA ALA A 52 8.11 3.99 -9.18
C ALA A 52 8.08 5.46 -8.73
N ILE A 53 7.09 5.85 -7.92
CA ILE A 53 7.04 7.20 -7.33
C ILE A 53 8.21 7.41 -6.36
N SER A 54 8.49 6.43 -5.50
CA SER A 54 9.55 6.53 -4.48
C SER A 54 10.93 6.66 -5.12
N GLU A 55 11.22 5.85 -6.14
CA GLU A 55 12.46 5.93 -6.92
C GLU A 55 12.64 7.32 -7.55
N LYS A 56 11.59 7.85 -8.21
CA LYS A 56 11.66 9.19 -8.82
C LYS A 56 11.78 10.32 -7.80
N LEU A 57 11.22 10.17 -6.61
CA LEU A 57 11.42 11.13 -5.52
C LEU A 57 12.85 11.08 -4.99
N LEU A 58 13.45 9.89 -4.86
CA LEU A 58 14.86 9.73 -4.48
C LEU A 58 15.79 10.36 -5.52
N GLU A 59 15.60 10.06 -6.80
CA GLU A 59 16.36 10.65 -7.91
C GLU A 59 16.27 12.18 -7.92
N ARG A 60 15.08 12.74 -7.66
CA ARG A 60 14.86 14.19 -7.64
C ARG A 60 15.50 14.90 -6.44
N ASN A 61 15.57 14.23 -5.30
CA ASN A 61 16.09 14.79 -4.05
C ASN A 61 17.59 14.54 -3.85
N SER A 62 18.24 13.84 -4.79
CA SER A 62 19.68 13.61 -4.84
C SER A 62 20.39 14.76 -5.54
#